data_AF-A0A024TJ79-F1
#
_entry.id   AF-A0A024TJ79-F1
#
_cell.length_a   1.000
_cell.length_b   1.000
_cell.length_c   1.000
_cell.angle_alpha   90.00
_cell.angle_beta   90.00
_cell.angle_gamma   90.00
#
_symmetry.space_group_name_H-M   'P 1'
#
loop_
_entity.id
_entity.type
_entity.pdbx_description
1 polymer ?
#
loop_
_entity_poly.entity_id
_entity_poly.type
_entity_poly.pdbx_seq_one_letter_code
_entity_poly.pdbx_strand_id
1 'polypeptide(L)'
;MKLVGPAIAAALVHQASASCLSTCNQHTLNGEEDLCTTYRDQLPRPTLYNFCVDAYRKGGQRACEEYCSNTGSADAVLGSLQSQSCDYLRTTRPKNALMICNKAFRTAVTRAKEFVENGAVVEEPKQSVATSADVPAPGKPKETKQEIKIEPKKKSPLEAARDEAKFAFETDASRLGEL
;
A
#
# COMPACT_ATOMS: atom_id res chain seq x y z
N MET A 1 -33.98 -12.24 -24.14
CA MET A 1 -32.51 -12.14 -24.09
C MET A 1 -32.16 -10.69 -23.78
N LYS A 2 -31.75 -10.39 -22.54
CA LYS A 2 -31.44 -9.02 -22.13
C LYS A 2 -30.07 -8.64 -22.69
N LEU A 3 -30.03 -7.64 -23.57
CA LEU A 3 -28.80 -6.98 -24.00
C LEU A 3 -28.14 -6.36 -22.76
N VAL A 4 -27.10 -7.02 -22.26
CA VAL A 4 -26.12 -6.38 -21.38
C VAL A 4 -25.32 -5.46 -22.30
N GLY A 5 -25.69 -4.18 -22.33
CA GLY A 5 -25.12 -3.19 -23.24
C GLY A 5 -23.62 -2.96 -22.98
N PRO A 6 -22.87 -2.46 -23.99
CA PRO A 6 -21.42 -2.23 -23.90
C PRO A 6 -20.99 -1.32 -22.73
N ALA A 7 -21.91 -0.50 -22.21
CA ALA A 7 -21.68 0.33 -21.03
C ALA A 7 -21.45 -0.47 -19.74
N ILE A 8 -22.11 -1.63 -19.57
CA ILE A 8 -21.95 -2.46 -18.37
C ILE A 8 -20.59 -3.18 -18.39
N ALA A 9 -20.16 -3.64 -19.57
CA ALA A 9 -18.84 -4.25 -19.74
C ALA A 9 -17.70 -3.25 -19.47
N ALA A 10 -17.81 -2.01 -19.97
CA ALA A 10 -16.83 -0.96 -19.72
C ALA A 10 -16.73 -0.55 -18.24
N ALA A 11 -17.87 -0.53 -17.52
CA ALA A 11 -17.91 -0.24 -16.09
C ALA A 11 -17.22 -1.34 -15.26
N LEU A 12 -17.44 -2.61 -15.59
CA LEU A 12 -16.78 -3.74 -14.91
C LEU A 12 -15.27 -3.75 -15.14
N VAL A 13 -14.81 -3.41 -16.35
CA VAL A 13 -13.37 -3.29 -16.66
C VAL A 13 -12.74 -2.12 -15.88
N HIS A 14 -13.40 -0.97 -15.82
CA HIS A 14 -12.92 0.18 -15.02
C HIS A 14 -12.89 -0.12 -13.52
N GLN A 15 -13.86 -0.88 -13.02
CA GLN A 15 -13.92 -1.24 -11.61
C GLN A 15 -12.81 -2.24 -11.25
N ALA A 16 -12.55 -3.23 -12.12
CA ALA A 16 -11.44 -4.18 -11.97
C ALA A 16 -10.07 -3.48 -12.05
N SER A 17 -9.88 -2.51 -12.95
CA SER A 17 -8.65 -1.74 -13.04
C SER A 17 -8.45 -0.82 -11.82
N ALA A 18 -9.51 -0.18 -11.32
CA ALA A 18 -9.44 0.67 -10.13
C ALA A 18 -9.11 -0.13 -8.87
N SER A 19 -9.69 -1.32 -8.70
CA SER A 19 -9.36 -2.20 -7.58
C SER A 19 -7.94 -2.76 -7.69
N CYS A 20 -7.51 -3.16 -8.89
CA CYS A 20 -6.13 -3.56 -9.16
C CYS A 20 -5.15 -2.46 -8.76
N LEU A 21 -5.40 -1.22 -9.20
CA LEU A 21 -4.54 -0.08 -8.89
C LEU A 21 -4.43 0.18 -7.39
N SER A 22 -5.55 0.21 -6.67
CA SER A 22 -5.55 0.46 -5.24
C SER A 22 -4.76 -0.62 -4.48
N THR A 23 -5.03 -1.90 -4.76
CA THR A 23 -4.38 -3.01 -4.06
C THR A 23 -2.91 -3.15 -4.44
N CYS A 24 -2.57 -2.94 -5.72
CA CYS A 24 -1.19 -2.94 -6.19
C CYS A 24 -0.37 -1.83 -5.52
N ASN A 25 -0.92 -0.61 -5.44
CA ASN A 25 -0.25 0.51 -4.79
C ASN A 25 -0.01 0.21 -3.31
N GLN A 26 -1.02 -0.31 -2.60
CA GLN A 26 -0.87 -0.69 -1.19
C GLN A 26 0.17 -1.81 -1.01
N HIS A 27 0.14 -2.85 -1.84
CA HIS A 27 1.10 -3.93 -1.80
C HIS A 27 2.53 -3.44 -2.04
N THR A 28 2.71 -2.56 -3.03
CA THR A 28 4.02 -2.02 -3.38
C THR A 28 4.55 -1.12 -2.25
N LEU A 29 3.73 -0.24 -1.68
CA LEU A 29 4.09 0.68 -0.59
C LEU A 29 4.54 -0.05 0.69
N ASN A 30 3.93 -1.19 1.02
CA ASN A 30 4.36 -1.99 2.17
C ASN A 30 5.84 -2.40 2.09
N GLY A 31 6.36 -2.51 0.87
CA GLY A 31 7.74 -2.88 0.62
C GLY A 31 8.74 -1.73 0.62
N GLU A 32 8.29 -0.48 0.67
CA GLU A 32 9.16 0.71 0.62
C GLU A 32 10.11 0.74 1.82
N GLU A 33 9.56 0.55 3.01
CA GLU A 33 10.30 0.60 4.27
C GLU A 33 11.38 -0.48 4.33
N ASP A 34 11.09 -1.71 3.88
CA ASP A 34 12.06 -2.82 3.83
C ASP A 34 13.33 -2.44 3.07
N LEU A 35 13.17 -1.71 1.96
CA LEU A 35 14.28 -1.33 1.11
C LEU A 35 14.97 -0.06 1.61
N CYS A 36 14.18 0.97 1.90
CA CYS A 36 14.71 2.31 2.10
C CYS A 36 15.24 2.55 3.51
N THR A 37 14.77 1.80 4.52
CA THR A 37 15.22 1.96 5.92
C THR A 37 16.74 1.82 6.07
N THR A 38 17.39 1.02 5.23
CA THR A 38 18.85 0.84 5.23
C THR A 38 19.63 2.13 4.93
N TYR A 39 18.99 3.10 4.27
CA TYR A 39 19.57 4.41 3.93
C TYR A 39 19.17 5.51 4.92
N ARG A 40 18.20 5.26 5.81
CA ARG A 40 17.74 6.20 6.83
C ARG A 40 18.89 6.68 7.71
N ASP A 41 19.82 5.76 7.98
CA ASP A 41 20.95 6.02 8.85
C ASP A 41 22.25 6.47 8.17
N GLN A 42 22.25 6.54 6.83
CA GLN A 42 23.44 6.85 6.04
C GLN A 42 23.58 8.36 5.78
N LEU A 43 24.81 8.86 5.89
CA LEU A 43 25.12 10.23 5.47
C LEU A 43 25.23 10.32 3.94
N PRO A 44 24.76 11.41 3.32
CA PRO A 44 24.08 12.57 3.91
C PRO A 44 22.61 12.27 4.28
N ARG A 45 22.23 12.58 5.52
CA ARG A 45 20.85 12.42 6.02
C ARG A 45 20.03 13.70 5.78
N PRO A 46 18.72 13.59 5.45
CA PRO A 46 17.98 12.39 5.05
C PRO A 46 18.08 12.11 3.53
N THR A 47 18.99 12.77 2.82
CA THR A 47 19.01 12.83 1.35
C THR A 47 18.98 11.47 0.67
N LEU A 48 19.77 10.49 1.15
CA LEU A 48 19.80 9.15 0.54
C LEU A 48 18.50 8.37 0.71
N TYR A 49 17.89 8.48 1.89
CA TYR A 49 16.57 7.88 2.17
C TYR A 49 15.50 8.51 1.27
N ASN A 50 15.51 9.84 1.13
CA ASN A 50 14.56 10.55 0.28
C ASN A 50 14.68 10.10 -1.19
N PHE A 51 15.90 10.00 -1.73
CA PHE A 51 16.10 9.48 -3.10
C PHE A 51 15.60 8.06 -3.28
N CYS A 52 15.72 7.21 -2.24
CA CYS A 52 15.16 5.87 -2.27
C CYS A 52 13.63 5.91 -2.31
N VAL A 53 13.01 6.60 -1.36
CA VAL A 53 11.54 6.69 -1.22
C VAL A 53 10.91 7.31 -2.46
N ASP A 54 11.45 8.43 -2.95
CA ASP A 54 10.90 9.14 -4.12
C ASP A 54 10.94 8.24 -5.36
N ALA A 55 12.06 7.57 -5.61
CA ALA A 55 12.21 6.66 -6.74
C ALA A 55 11.33 5.41 -6.60
N TYR A 56 11.22 4.86 -5.38
CA TYR A 56 10.39 3.70 -5.08
C TYR A 56 8.90 4.01 -5.33
N ARG A 57 8.38 5.11 -4.76
CA ARG A 57 6.98 5.53 -4.94
C ARG A 57 6.65 5.82 -6.39
N LYS A 58 7.51 6.56 -7.09
CA LYS A 58 7.31 6.90 -8.49
C LYS A 58 7.32 5.65 -9.38
N GLY A 59 8.26 4.74 -9.15
CA GLY A 59 8.33 3.47 -9.86
C GLY A 59 7.12 2.58 -9.59
N GLY A 60 6.74 2.43 -8.32
CA GLY A 60 5.61 1.60 -7.90
C GLY A 60 4.28 2.09 -8.41
N GLN A 61 3.99 3.39 -8.24
CA GLN A 61 2.76 4.00 -8.73
C GLN A 61 2.62 3.81 -10.24
N ARG A 62 3.66 4.16 -11.01
CA ARG A 62 3.58 4.03 -12.46
C ARG A 62 3.52 2.57 -12.90
N ALA A 63 4.22 1.68 -12.22
CA ALA A 63 4.16 0.26 -12.54
C ALA A 63 2.75 -0.30 -12.32
N CYS A 64 2.10 0.04 -11.21
CA CYS A 64 0.70 -0.34 -10.99
C CYS A 64 -0.23 0.23 -12.07
N GLU A 65 -0.05 1.49 -12.46
CA GLU A 65 -0.78 2.11 -13.58
C GLU A 65 -0.62 1.31 -14.87
N GLU A 66 0.62 1.03 -15.28
CA GLU A 66 0.89 0.32 -16.54
C GLU A 66 0.43 -1.15 -16.48
N TYR A 67 0.77 -1.90 -15.43
CA TYR A 67 0.40 -3.33 -15.38
C TYR A 67 -1.09 -3.56 -15.18
N CYS A 68 -1.81 -2.72 -14.44
CA CYS A 68 -3.26 -2.86 -14.25
C CYS A 68 -4.08 -2.34 -15.45
N SER A 69 -3.52 -1.51 -16.34
CA SER A 69 -4.25 -0.92 -17.48
C SER A 69 -3.77 -1.37 -18.86
N ASN A 70 -2.48 -1.73 -19.00
CA ASN A 70 -1.83 -1.98 -20.28
C ASN A 70 -0.62 -2.94 -20.14
N THR A 71 -0.87 -4.24 -20.22
CA THR A 71 0.17 -5.27 -20.00
C THR A 71 1.21 -5.38 -21.13
N GLY A 72 0.87 -4.97 -22.36
CA GLY A 72 1.69 -5.29 -23.55
C GLY A 72 2.97 -4.45 -23.72
N SER A 73 3.05 -3.27 -23.08
CA SER A 73 4.19 -2.33 -23.26
C SER A 73 4.74 -1.75 -21.96
N ALA A 74 4.24 -2.22 -20.81
CA ALA A 74 4.60 -1.71 -19.49
C ALA A 74 6.11 -1.70 -19.24
N ASP A 75 6.82 -2.81 -19.53
CA ASP A 75 8.27 -2.92 -19.31
C ASP A 75 9.07 -1.85 -20.08
N ALA A 76 8.70 -1.58 -21.34
CA ALA A 76 9.38 -0.59 -22.17
C ALA A 76 9.15 0.84 -21.67
N VAL A 77 7.91 1.17 -21.31
CA VAL A 77 7.55 2.49 -20.76
C VAL A 77 8.28 2.72 -19.43
N LEU A 78 8.23 1.74 -18.53
CA LEU A 78 8.84 1.82 -17.20
C LEU A 78 10.38 1.91 -17.26
N GLY A 79 11.02 1.21 -18.21
CA GLY A 79 12.47 1.34 -18.44
C GLY A 79 12.88 2.75 -18.88
N SER A 80 12.08 3.39 -19.75
CA SER A 80 12.31 4.78 -20.15
C SER A 80 12.12 5.74 -18.97
N LEU A 81 11.06 5.53 -18.17
CA LEU A 81 10.74 6.37 -17.03
C LEU A 81 11.77 6.25 -15.91
N GLN A 82 12.33 5.05 -15.70
CA GLN A 82 13.42 4.86 -14.75
C GLN A 82 14.58 5.80 -15.07
N SER A 83 15.00 5.81 -16.35
CA SER A 83 16.11 6.63 -16.81
C SER A 83 15.81 8.11 -16.56
N GLN A 84 14.63 8.59 -16.98
CA GLN A 84 14.19 9.96 -16.79
C GLN A 84 14.08 10.36 -15.32
N SER A 85 13.67 9.44 -14.45
CA SER A 85 13.44 9.70 -13.03
C SER A 85 14.74 9.81 -12.23
N CYS A 86 15.81 9.14 -12.67
CA CYS A 86 17.08 9.13 -11.95
C CYS A 86 18.20 9.94 -12.64
N ASP A 87 17.97 10.47 -13.85
CA ASP A 87 19.04 11.07 -14.68
C ASP A 87 19.74 12.26 -14.01
N TYR A 88 18.98 13.10 -13.29
CA TYR A 88 19.53 14.25 -12.56
C TYR A 88 20.55 13.85 -11.49
N LEU A 89 20.53 12.60 -11.02
CA LEU A 89 21.46 12.09 -10.02
C LEU A 89 22.82 11.69 -10.60
N ARG A 90 22.99 11.69 -11.93
CA ARG A 90 24.28 11.38 -12.58
C ARG A 90 25.35 12.42 -12.28
N THR A 91 24.95 13.68 -12.13
CA THR A 91 25.83 14.81 -11.83
C THR A 91 25.75 15.25 -10.37
N THR A 92 24.80 14.70 -9.60
CA THR A 92 24.54 15.07 -8.20
C THR A 92 25.36 14.21 -7.24
N ARG A 93 25.93 14.81 -6.20
CA ARG A 93 26.51 14.08 -5.06
C ARG A 93 25.41 13.71 -4.06
N PRO A 94 25.49 12.56 -3.38
CA PRO A 94 26.60 11.59 -3.37
C PRO A 94 26.55 10.59 -4.54
N LYS A 95 27.70 10.01 -4.91
CA LYS A 95 27.84 9.13 -6.10
C LYS A 95 26.93 7.89 -6.07
N ASN A 96 26.54 7.44 -4.89
CA ASN A 96 25.62 6.31 -4.71
C ASN A 96 24.14 6.67 -4.92
N ALA A 97 23.77 7.96 -4.99
CA ALA A 97 22.38 8.39 -5.16
C ALA A 97 21.74 7.82 -6.44
N LEU A 98 22.46 7.88 -7.57
CA LEU A 98 22.00 7.31 -8.83
C LEU A 98 21.71 5.80 -8.69
N MET A 99 22.62 5.06 -8.07
CA MET A 99 22.46 3.62 -7.86
C MET A 99 21.25 3.32 -6.96
N ILE A 100 21.08 4.08 -5.87
CA ILE A 100 19.96 3.93 -4.93
C ILE A 100 18.63 4.19 -5.66
N CYS A 101 18.53 5.29 -6.42
CA CYS A 101 17.35 5.63 -7.20
C CYS A 101 16.99 4.51 -8.20
N ASN A 102 17.97 4.05 -8.99
CA ASN A 102 17.74 2.99 -9.98
C ASN A 102 17.33 1.67 -9.33
N LYS A 103 17.94 1.31 -8.18
CA LYS A 103 17.59 0.11 -7.43
C LYS A 103 16.16 0.21 -6.89
N ALA A 104 15.84 1.31 -6.21
CA ALA A 104 14.52 1.55 -5.63
C ALA A 104 13.41 1.52 -6.67
N PHE A 105 13.60 2.21 -7.79
CA PHE A 105 12.65 2.21 -8.89
C PHE A 105 12.41 0.79 -9.44
N ARG A 106 13.49 0.04 -9.73
CA ARG A 106 13.37 -1.33 -10.25
C ARG A 106 12.69 -2.28 -9.28
N THR A 107 13.04 -2.22 -8.00
CA THR A 107 12.43 -3.08 -6.98
C THR A 107 10.93 -2.81 -6.87
N ALA A 108 10.51 -1.55 -6.91
CA ALA A 108 9.09 -1.21 -6.91
C ALA A 108 8.36 -1.74 -8.16
N VAL A 109 8.98 -1.60 -9.35
CA VAL A 109 8.44 -2.15 -10.61
C VAL A 109 8.29 -3.66 -10.55
N THR A 110 9.31 -4.38 -10.06
CA THR A 110 9.28 -5.84 -9.91
C THR A 110 8.16 -6.28 -8.98
N ARG A 111 8.00 -5.63 -7.82
CA ARG A 111 6.92 -5.94 -6.87
C ARG A 111 5.52 -5.70 -7.47
N ALA A 112 5.33 -4.60 -8.18
CA ALA A 112 4.07 -4.32 -8.86
C ALA A 112 3.78 -5.35 -9.96
N LYS A 113 4.80 -5.75 -10.74
CA LYS A 113 4.69 -6.78 -11.77
C LYS A 113 4.30 -8.13 -11.17
N GLU A 114 5.01 -8.57 -10.14
CA GLU A 114 4.73 -9.82 -9.43
C GLU A 114 3.33 -9.82 -8.83
N PHE A 115 2.85 -8.71 -8.28
CA PHE A 115 1.49 -8.60 -7.76
C PHE A 115 0.43 -8.83 -8.85
N VAL A 116 0.60 -8.18 -10.01
CA VAL A 116 -0.38 -8.26 -11.11
C VAL A 116 -0.30 -9.63 -11.81
N GLU A 117 0.91 -10.15 -12.06
CA GLU A 117 1.12 -11.45 -12.71
C GLU A 117 0.64 -12.63 -11.86
N ASN A 118 0.80 -12.57 -10.54
CA ASN A 118 0.33 -13.61 -9.63
C ASN A 118 -1.21 -13.61 -9.45
N GLY A 119 -1.92 -12.77 -10.20
CA GLY A 119 -3.38 -12.83 -10.26
C GLY A 119 -4.04 -12.49 -8.93
N ALA A 120 -3.49 -11.51 -8.18
CA ALA A 120 -4.16 -10.91 -7.03
C ALA A 120 -5.37 -10.07 -7.48
N VAL A 121 -6.29 -10.72 -8.21
CA VAL A 121 -7.68 -10.35 -8.35
C VAL A 121 -8.28 -10.52 -6.96
N VAL A 122 -8.26 -9.43 -6.20
CA VAL A 122 -9.19 -9.07 -5.14
C VAL A 122 -10.02 -10.25 -4.65
N GLU A 123 -9.45 -11.07 -3.75
CA GLU A 123 -10.32 -11.65 -2.74
C GLU A 123 -10.78 -10.44 -1.93
N GLU A 124 -12.07 -10.11 -1.98
CA GLU A 124 -12.68 -9.23 -0.98
C GLU A 124 -12.14 -9.66 0.39
N PRO A 125 -11.76 -8.72 1.27
CA PRO A 125 -11.30 -9.09 2.59
C PRO A 125 -12.44 -9.80 3.31
N LYS A 126 -12.50 -11.13 3.19
CA LYS A 126 -13.12 -11.99 4.18
C LYS A 126 -12.40 -11.62 5.46
N GLN A 127 -13.17 -11.08 6.40
CA GLN A 127 -12.73 -10.87 7.78
C GLN A 127 -12.06 -12.14 8.26
N SER A 128 -10.73 -12.17 8.14
CA SER A 128 -9.89 -13.21 8.70
C SER A 128 -9.83 -12.89 10.18
N VAL A 129 -10.75 -13.52 10.92
CA VAL A 129 -10.63 -13.71 12.36
C VAL A 129 -9.27 -14.36 12.58
N ALA A 130 -8.32 -13.56 13.05
CA ALA A 130 -7.02 -14.04 13.49
C ALA A 130 -7.24 -14.89 14.74
N THR A 131 -7.43 -16.19 14.54
CA THR A 131 -7.18 -17.18 15.57
C THR A 131 -5.69 -17.47 15.51
N SER A 132 -4.91 -16.76 16.34
CA SER A 132 -3.50 -17.07 16.56
C SER A 132 -3.39 -18.49 17.10
N ALA A 133 -2.75 -19.37 16.34
CA ALA A 133 -2.34 -20.69 16.77
C ALA A 133 -0.96 -20.57 17.45
N ASP A 134 -0.97 -20.80 18.76
CA ASP A 134 0.17 -20.99 19.64
C ASP A 134 0.59 -22.49 19.62
N VAL A 135 1.89 -22.78 19.67
CA VAL A 135 2.43 -24.15 19.83
C VAL A 135 3.74 -24.04 20.65
N PRO A 136 4.09 -25.00 21.54
CA PRO A 136 3.35 -25.48 22.70
C PRO A 136 4.27 -25.67 23.94
N ALA A 137 3.72 -25.73 25.15
CA ALA A 137 4.37 -26.43 26.28
C ALA A 137 3.33 -27.04 27.25
N PRO A 138 3.65 -28.15 27.93
CA PRO A 138 2.69 -29.24 28.18
C PRO A 138 2.01 -29.18 29.56
N GLY A 139 0.77 -29.66 29.63
CA GLY A 139 0.11 -29.98 30.91
C GLY A 139 -1.42 -29.95 30.88
N LYS A 140 -2.05 -31.07 30.55
CA LYS A 140 -3.46 -31.39 30.88
C LYS A 140 -3.56 -31.79 32.38
N PRO A 141 -4.76 -31.99 32.99
CA PRO A 141 -6.15 -31.61 32.61
C PRO A 141 -7.02 -31.09 33.79
N LYS A 142 -8.09 -30.33 33.52
CA LYS A 142 -9.48 -30.67 33.93
C LYS A 142 -10.50 -29.61 33.51
N GLU A 143 -11.60 -30.09 32.94
CA GLU A 143 -12.82 -29.37 32.61
C GLU A 143 -13.51 -28.78 33.85
N THR A 144 -14.05 -27.56 33.73
CA THR A 144 -15.35 -27.24 34.32
C THR A 144 -16.05 -26.15 33.51
N LYS A 145 -17.23 -26.52 32.99
CA LYS A 145 -18.21 -25.70 32.30
C LYS A 145 -18.63 -24.51 33.20
N GLN A 146 -18.35 -23.28 32.80
CA GLN A 146 -18.97 -22.08 33.36
C GLN A 146 -19.42 -21.13 32.26
N GLU A 147 -20.72 -20.89 32.28
CA GLU A 147 -21.52 -20.01 31.45
C GLU A 147 -21.24 -18.55 31.85
N ILE A 148 -20.57 -17.79 30.97
CA ILE A 148 -20.25 -16.37 31.23
C ILE A 148 -21.32 -15.52 30.56
N LYS A 149 -22.18 -14.94 31.40
CA LYS A 149 -23.08 -13.81 31.11
C LYS A 149 -22.30 -12.68 30.40
N ILE A 150 -22.77 -12.31 29.21
CA ILE A 150 -22.29 -11.19 28.42
C ILE A 150 -23.02 -9.91 28.85
N GLU A 151 -22.29 -8.92 29.35
CA GLU A 151 -22.67 -7.49 29.43
C GLU A 151 -21.39 -6.63 29.62
N PRO A 152 -21.36 -5.33 29.29
CA PRO A 152 -21.46 -4.76 27.94
C PRO A 152 -20.17 -4.01 27.57
N LYS A 153 -19.99 -3.78 26.26
CA LYS A 153 -18.83 -3.13 25.63
C LYS A 153 -18.44 -1.80 26.31
N LYS A 154 -17.25 -1.75 26.94
CA LYS A 154 -16.52 -0.48 27.09
C LYS A 154 -16.02 -0.08 25.71
N LYS A 155 -16.34 1.15 25.28
CA LYS A 155 -15.97 1.72 23.98
C LYS A 155 -14.51 1.41 23.64
N SER A 156 -14.30 0.90 22.43
CA SER A 156 -12.95 0.61 21.93
C SER A 156 -12.15 1.92 21.82
N PRO A 157 -10.83 1.92 22.03
CA PRO A 157 -9.97 3.08 21.74
C PRO A 157 -10.18 3.65 20.32
N LEU A 158 -10.64 2.83 19.37
CA LEU A 158 -11.02 3.27 18.02
C LEU A 158 -12.24 4.19 17.99
N GLU A 159 -13.22 4.01 18.88
CA GLU A 159 -14.38 4.90 18.97
C GLU A 159 -14.00 6.22 19.64
N ALA A 160 -13.11 6.20 20.63
CA ALA A 160 -12.59 7.42 21.25
C ALA A 160 -11.82 8.28 20.23
N ALA A 161 -10.98 7.67 19.39
CA ALA A 161 -10.26 8.38 18.34
C ALA A 161 -11.21 8.97 17.26
N ARG A 162 -12.33 8.30 16.98
CA ARG A 162 -13.34 8.80 16.04
C ARG A 162 -14.14 9.98 16.62
N ASP A 163 -14.49 9.91 17.90
CA ASP A 163 -15.18 10.98 18.61
C ASP A 163 -14.29 12.23 18.70
N GLU A 164 -12.99 12.06 18.98
CA GLU A 164 -12.02 13.17 19.02
C GLU A 164 -11.83 13.82 17.64
N ALA A 165 -11.69 13.01 16.58
CA ALA A 165 -11.57 13.53 15.22
C ALA A 165 -12.83 14.30 14.76
N LYS A 166 -14.02 13.82 15.16
CA LYS A 166 -15.28 14.49 14.84
C LYS A 166 -15.43 15.81 15.60
N PHE A 167 -15.05 15.84 16.88
CA PHE A 167 -15.07 17.06 17.68
C PHE A 167 -14.15 18.14 17.08
N ALA A 168 -12.93 17.77 16.70
CA ALA A 168 -11.98 18.69 16.06
C ALA A 168 -12.56 19.30 14.76
N PHE A 169 -13.20 18.49 13.93
CA PHE A 169 -13.81 18.95 12.68
C PHE A 169 -14.99 19.91 12.91
N GLU A 170 -15.86 19.61 13.88
CA GLU A 170 -17.01 20.48 14.21
C GLU A 170 -16.55 21.81 14.83
N THR A 171 -15.50 21.80 15.65
CA THR A 171 -14.92 23.04 16.19
C THR A 171 -14.28 23.92 15.11
N ASP A 172 -13.56 23.32 14.15
CA ASP A 172 -12.97 24.07 13.04
C ASP A 172 -14.03 24.59 12.07
N ALA A 173 -15.08 23.80 11.79
CA ALA A 173 -16.21 24.25 10.98
C ALA A 173 -16.97 25.42 11.62
N SER A 174 -17.17 25.38 12.95
CA SER A 174 -17.79 26.48 13.69
C SER A 174 -16.94 27.75 13.67
N ARG A 175 -15.61 27.61 13.76
CA ARG A 175 -14.66 28.73 13.70
C ARG A 175 -14.60 29.40 12.32
N LEU A 176 -14.88 28.65 11.26
CA LEU A 176 -14.97 29.18 9.90
C LEU A 176 -16.32 29.85 9.58
N GLY A 177 -17.35 29.61 10.39
CA GLY A 177 -18.67 30.24 10.25
C GLY A 177 -18.81 31.60 10.95
N GLU A 178 -17.85 32.00 11.79
CA GLU A 178 -17.82 33.29 12.49
C GLU A 178 -16.86 34.32 11.86
N LEU A 179 -16.29 34.02 10.68
CA LEU A 179 -15.55 34.95 9.82
C LEU A 179 -16.43 35.46 8.68
#